data_AF-A0A2D5XPN1-F1
#
_entry.id   AF-A0A2D5XPN1-F1
#
_cell.length_a   1.000
_cell.length_b   1.000
_cell.length_c   1.000
_cell.angle_alpha   90.00
_cell.angle_beta   90.00
_cell.angle_gamma   90.00
#
_symmetry.space_group_name_H-M   'P 1'
#
loop_
_entity.id
_entity.type
_entity.pdbx_description
1 polymer ?
#
loop_
_entity_poly.entity_id
_entity_poly.type
_entity_poly.pdbx_seq_one_letter_code
_entity_poly.pdbx_strand_id
1 'polypeptide(L)'
;MKKHRTMDHPMKQGRIGLVLMTLLAACGGGPKKSPELHPSGLGTDPGVTSSPLPVGQDPSYLVDEPQPAAWTQDFLLPATILADRIRIEGPHGLLDHLVVRSDDQYFLRTAKATAAGLLQVTRPRSSAGGELVGAQLDRWQLSAFEEISVLVNPALTSVRVVAEGDAFWRTPDGTEKRGARLAFDKPVQQP
;
A
#
# COMPACT_ATOMS: atom_id res chain seq x y z
N MET A 1 55.04 -36.11 16.11
CA MET A 1 55.44 -35.78 14.72
C MET A 1 54.24 -36.01 13.80
N LYS A 2 53.99 -35.05 12.88
CA LYS A 2 53.02 -35.05 11.76
C LYS A 2 51.53 -34.89 12.14
N LYS A 3 50.73 -34.02 11.52
CA LYS A 3 50.93 -32.86 10.61
C LYS A 3 49.59 -32.11 10.63
N HIS A 4 49.56 -30.85 11.07
CA HIS A 4 48.40 -29.96 10.92
C HIS A 4 48.18 -29.65 9.43
N ARG A 5 46.93 -29.76 8.96
CA ARG A 5 46.52 -29.36 7.62
C ARG A 5 45.62 -28.13 7.73
N THR A 6 46.22 -26.96 7.63
CA THR A 6 45.55 -25.67 7.45
C THR A 6 44.98 -25.62 6.03
N MET A 7 43.68 -25.36 5.90
CA MET A 7 43.04 -25.09 4.61
C MET A 7 42.84 -23.58 4.48
N ASP A 8 43.73 -22.94 3.72
CA ASP A 8 43.56 -21.58 3.23
C ASP A 8 42.48 -21.56 2.13
N HIS A 9 41.44 -20.75 2.31
CA HIS A 9 40.48 -20.42 1.24
C HIS A 9 40.83 -19.03 0.67
N PRO A 10 41.16 -18.92 -0.62
CA PRO A 10 41.39 -17.62 -1.23
C PRO A 10 40.08 -16.87 -1.48
N MET A 11 40.02 -15.67 -0.93
CA MET A 11 39.00 -14.64 -1.07
C MET A 11 38.94 -14.17 -2.55
N LYS A 12 37.87 -14.51 -3.28
CA LYS A 12 37.62 -13.96 -4.62
C LYS A 12 37.05 -12.54 -4.49
N GLN A 13 37.91 -11.55 -4.66
CA GLN A 13 37.52 -10.15 -4.88
C GLN A 13 36.89 -10.01 -6.28
N GLY A 14 35.55 -9.95 -6.32
CA GLY A 14 34.79 -9.59 -7.51
C GLY A 14 34.85 -8.07 -7.72
N ARG A 15 35.41 -7.68 -8.87
CA ARG A 15 35.62 -6.29 -9.28
C ARG A 15 34.29 -5.56 -9.55
N ILE A 16 34.29 -4.31 -9.09
CA ILE A 16 33.35 -3.23 -9.34
C ILE A 16 33.18 -3.01 -10.85
N GLY A 17 31.94 -3.07 -11.33
CA GLY A 17 31.52 -2.64 -12.66
C GLY A 17 30.50 -1.51 -12.52
N LEU A 18 31.00 -0.28 -12.38
CA LEU A 18 30.22 0.95 -12.45
C LEU A 18 29.90 1.22 -13.92
N VAL A 19 28.67 0.98 -14.37
CA VAL A 19 28.19 1.47 -15.67
C VAL A 19 27.19 2.59 -15.41
N LEU A 20 27.75 3.79 -15.45
CA LEU A 20 27.04 5.05 -15.60
C LEU A 20 26.58 5.15 -17.07
N MET A 21 25.27 5.13 -17.32
CA MET A 21 24.73 5.49 -18.64
C MET A 21 23.76 6.64 -18.51
N THR A 22 24.10 7.67 -19.27
CA THR A 22 23.64 9.05 -19.25
C THR A 22 22.26 9.19 -19.89
N LEU A 23 21.43 10.04 -19.31
CA LEU A 23 20.19 10.57 -19.91
C LEU A 23 20.47 11.36 -21.19
N LEU A 24 19.60 11.23 -22.19
CA LEU A 24 19.24 12.35 -23.06
C LEU A 24 17.75 12.33 -23.40
N ALA A 25 17.13 13.46 -23.10
CA ALA A 25 15.73 13.80 -23.30
C ALA A 25 15.41 13.96 -24.79
N ALA A 26 14.27 13.40 -25.21
CA ALA A 26 13.64 13.75 -26.48
C ALA A 26 12.36 14.55 -26.19
N CYS A 27 12.38 15.81 -26.63
CA CYS A 27 11.25 16.71 -26.69
C CYS A 27 10.19 16.18 -27.67
N GLY A 28 8.92 16.30 -27.31
CA GLY A 28 7.78 16.02 -28.19
C GLY A 28 6.54 16.75 -27.73
N GLY A 29 6.50 18.06 -27.97
CA GLY A 29 5.32 18.90 -27.76
C GLY A 29 4.25 18.62 -28.80
N GLY A 30 2.99 18.54 -28.36
CA GLY A 30 1.83 18.50 -29.23
C GLY A 30 0.66 19.26 -28.56
N PRO A 31 0.17 20.37 -29.14
CA PRO A 31 -0.98 21.10 -28.60
C PRO A 31 -2.28 20.38 -28.97
N LYS A 32 -3.04 19.90 -27.98
CA LYS A 32 -4.43 19.45 -28.18
C LYS A 32 -5.40 20.59 -27.87
N LYS A 33 -5.69 21.34 -28.93
CA LYS A 33 -6.98 21.92 -29.35
C LYS A 33 -8.09 22.00 -28.28
N SER A 34 -8.37 23.22 -27.84
CA SER A 34 -9.63 23.60 -27.19
C SER A 34 -10.82 23.43 -28.15
N PRO A 35 -11.96 22.89 -27.71
CA PRO A 35 -13.22 23.07 -28.42
C PRO A 35 -13.87 24.40 -28.04
N GLU A 36 -14.20 25.11 -29.11
CA GLU A 36 -14.91 26.37 -29.24
C GLU A 36 -16.32 26.30 -28.65
N LEU A 37 -16.68 27.34 -27.90
CA LEU A 37 -18.06 27.69 -27.55
C LEU A 37 -18.82 28.09 -28.82
N HIS A 38 -20.01 27.51 -29.03
CA HIS A 38 -21.01 28.08 -29.93
C HIS A 38 -22.32 28.37 -29.21
N PRO A 39 -23.07 29.38 -29.71
CA PRO A 39 -24.04 30.13 -28.92
C PRO A 39 -25.46 29.56 -28.99
N SER A 40 -26.20 29.88 -27.93
CA SER A 40 -27.63 30.16 -27.82
C SER A 40 -28.49 29.94 -29.07
N GLY A 41 -29.25 28.85 -29.06
CA GLY A 41 -30.48 28.71 -29.82
C GLY A 41 -31.68 29.06 -28.94
N LEU A 42 -32.34 30.18 -29.24
CA LEU A 42 -33.68 30.50 -28.75
C LEU A 42 -34.68 29.46 -29.31
N GLY A 43 -35.23 28.64 -28.43
CA GLY A 43 -36.43 27.84 -28.67
C GLY A 43 -37.53 28.29 -27.73
N THR A 44 -38.47 29.06 -28.27
CA THR A 44 -39.71 29.48 -27.62
C THR A 44 -40.69 28.31 -27.67
N ASP A 45 -41.08 27.76 -26.51
CA ASP A 45 -42.24 26.88 -26.42
C ASP A 45 -43.16 27.39 -25.29
N PRO A 46 -44.43 27.76 -25.60
CA PRO A 46 -45.40 28.13 -24.60
C PRO A 46 -46.22 26.92 -24.16
N GLY A 47 -46.31 26.72 -22.85
CA GLY A 47 -47.45 26.05 -22.23
C GLY A 47 -47.25 24.60 -21.81
N VAL A 48 -46.80 24.41 -20.56
CA VAL A 48 -47.25 23.30 -19.72
C VAL A 48 -47.59 23.85 -18.34
N THR A 49 -48.90 23.97 -18.14
CA THR A 49 -49.66 23.88 -16.90
C THR A 49 -48.87 23.63 -15.62
N SER A 50 -48.79 24.69 -14.80
CA SER A 50 -48.44 24.62 -13.38
C SER A 50 -49.44 23.74 -12.62
N SER A 51 -48.99 22.56 -12.17
CA SER A 51 -49.65 21.85 -11.07
C SER A 51 -48.90 22.16 -9.78
N PRO A 52 -49.52 22.76 -8.75
CA PRO A 52 -48.88 22.91 -7.46
C PRO A 52 -48.80 21.54 -6.77
N LEU A 53 -47.61 20.99 -6.65
CA LEU A 53 -47.37 19.86 -5.75
C LEU A 53 -47.55 20.35 -4.30
N PRO A 54 -48.17 19.55 -3.42
CA PRO A 54 -48.34 19.94 -2.02
C PRO A 54 -46.98 20.07 -1.35
N VAL A 55 -46.79 21.17 -0.64
CA VAL A 55 -45.65 21.42 0.27
C VAL A 55 -45.82 20.47 1.46
N GLY A 56 -45.48 19.20 1.26
CA GLY A 56 -45.17 18.29 2.34
C GLY A 56 -43.76 18.62 2.80
N GLN A 57 -43.63 19.22 3.98
CA GLN A 57 -42.36 19.32 4.66
C GLN A 57 -41.92 17.88 4.96
N ASP A 58 -41.03 17.33 4.13
CA ASP A 58 -40.28 16.15 4.51
C ASP A 58 -39.56 16.52 5.81
N PRO A 59 -39.81 15.82 6.93
CA PRO A 59 -38.97 16.01 8.10
C PRO A 59 -37.58 15.59 7.64
N SER A 60 -36.67 16.56 7.47
CA SER A 60 -35.26 16.29 7.28
C SER A 60 -34.79 15.49 8.49
N TYR A 61 -34.89 14.16 8.40
CA TYR A 61 -34.18 13.24 9.25
C TYR A 61 -32.72 13.50 8.95
N LEU A 62 -32.08 14.31 9.80
CA LEU A 62 -30.64 14.34 9.93
C LEU A 62 -30.26 12.94 10.40
N VAL A 63 -30.06 12.04 9.43
CA VAL A 63 -29.39 10.77 9.67
C VAL A 63 -28.00 11.17 10.11
N ASP A 64 -27.73 11.02 11.41
CA ASP A 64 -26.40 11.18 11.96
C ASP A 64 -25.54 10.08 11.31
N GLU A 65 -24.85 10.43 10.22
CA GLU A 65 -23.99 9.48 9.53
C GLU A 65 -22.91 9.07 10.52
N PRO A 66 -22.74 7.77 10.81
CA PRO A 66 -21.75 7.34 11.76
C PRO A 66 -20.37 7.82 11.30
N GLN A 67 -19.75 8.70 12.10
CA GLN A 67 -18.43 9.22 11.80
C GLN A 67 -17.44 8.04 11.76
N PRO A 68 -16.62 7.91 10.70
CA PRO A 68 -15.65 6.84 10.63
C PRO A 68 -14.67 6.95 11.80
N ALA A 69 -14.30 5.79 12.37
CA ALA A 69 -13.29 5.69 13.40
C ALA A 69 -12.00 6.39 12.95
N ALA A 70 -11.38 7.16 13.85
CA ALA A 70 -10.15 7.88 13.54
C ALA A 70 -8.99 6.89 13.39
N TRP A 71 -8.25 7.03 12.29
CA TRP A 71 -7.09 6.19 12.01
C TRP A 71 -5.99 6.34 13.07
N THR A 72 -5.18 5.29 13.26
CA THR A 72 -4.07 5.33 14.23
C THR A 72 -2.96 6.27 13.76
N GLN A 73 -2.40 7.06 14.68
CA GLN A 73 -1.30 7.99 14.38
C GLN A 73 0.08 7.31 14.38
N ASP A 74 0.18 6.06 14.86
CA ASP A 74 1.45 5.35 15.01
C ASP A 74 2.20 5.14 13.69
N PHE A 75 1.49 4.97 12.58
CA PHE A 75 2.08 4.77 11.25
C PHE A 75 2.42 6.08 10.53
N LEU A 76 2.05 7.23 11.10
CA LEU A 76 2.43 8.56 10.60
C LEU A 76 3.88 8.93 10.95
N LEU A 77 4.51 8.18 11.86
CA LEU A 77 5.95 8.29 12.12
C LEU A 77 6.70 7.39 11.14
N PRO A 78 7.74 7.88 10.45
CA PRO A 78 8.45 7.06 9.47
C PRO A 78 9.12 5.86 10.12
N ALA A 79 9.01 4.70 9.48
CA ALA A 79 9.77 3.51 9.82
C ALA A 79 10.02 2.66 8.58
N THR A 80 10.95 1.72 8.69
CA THR A 80 11.22 0.71 7.67
C THR A 80 11.17 -0.67 8.29
N ILE A 81 10.48 -1.60 7.63
CA ILE A 81 10.44 -3.03 7.95
C ILE A 81 11.03 -3.83 6.80
N LEU A 82 11.91 -4.76 7.12
CA LEU A 82 12.41 -5.79 6.21
C LEU A 82 12.27 -7.16 6.88
N ALA A 83 11.75 -8.16 6.19
CA ALA A 83 11.61 -9.54 6.69
C ALA A 83 11.42 -10.52 5.52
N ASP A 84 11.35 -11.83 5.78
CA ASP A 84 10.95 -12.80 4.76
C ASP A 84 9.46 -12.69 4.45
N ARG A 85 8.64 -12.56 5.50
CA ARG A 85 7.18 -12.49 5.40
C ARG A 85 6.64 -11.34 6.23
N ILE A 86 5.73 -10.58 5.66
CA ILE A 86 4.99 -9.53 6.36
C ILE A 86 3.50 -9.79 6.24
N ARG A 87 2.81 -9.90 7.37
CA ARG A 87 1.35 -9.98 7.46
C ARG A 87 0.80 -8.69 8.06
N ILE A 88 -0.16 -8.11 7.38
CA ILE A 88 -0.85 -6.88 7.78
C ILE A 88 -2.32 -7.21 7.93
N GLU A 89 -2.89 -6.91 9.09
CA GLU A 89 -4.31 -7.15 9.39
C GLU A 89 -4.91 -5.88 9.94
N GLY A 90 -6.16 -5.58 9.61
CA GLY A 90 -6.78 -4.37 10.12
C GLY A 90 -8.26 -4.24 9.77
N PRO A 91 -8.94 -3.23 10.33
CA PRO A 91 -10.35 -2.96 10.09
C PRO A 91 -10.65 -2.54 8.65
N HIS A 92 -11.94 -2.28 8.41
CA HIS A 92 -12.37 -1.49 7.26
C HIS A 92 -11.60 -0.17 7.19
N GLY A 93 -11.19 0.26 5.99
CA GLY A 93 -10.32 1.43 5.79
C GLY A 93 -8.82 1.12 5.72
N LEU A 94 -8.37 -0.10 6.05
CA LEU A 94 -6.94 -0.47 5.96
C LEU A 94 -6.34 -0.17 4.57
N LEU A 95 -7.07 -0.42 3.50
CA LEU A 95 -6.58 -0.24 2.13
C LEU A 95 -6.48 1.24 1.72
N ASP A 96 -7.10 2.15 2.46
CA ASP A 96 -6.95 3.60 2.22
C ASP A 96 -5.58 4.11 2.70
N HIS A 97 -4.96 3.36 3.62
CA HIS A 97 -3.66 3.65 4.22
C HIS A 97 -2.54 2.75 3.73
N LEU A 98 -2.88 1.65 3.04
CA LEU A 98 -1.95 0.62 2.62
C LEU A 98 -1.95 0.44 1.10
N VAL A 99 -0.78 0.63 0.50
CA VAL A 99 -0.52 0.26 -0.89
C VAL A 99 0.51 -0.87 -0.95
N VAL A 100 0.22 -1.92 -1.71
CA VAL A 100 1.18 -2.99 -2.01
C VAL A 100 1.58 -2.85 -3.48
N ARG A 101 2.89 -2.85 -3.76
CA ARG A 101 3.39 -2.78 -5.13
C ARG A 101 2.87 -3.99 -5.90
N SER A 102 2.28 -3.70 -7.07
CA SER A 102 1.70 -4.70 -7.95
C SER A 102 2.13 -4.41 -9.38
N ASP A 103 3.16 -5.11 -9.81
CA ASP A 103 3.58 -5.19 -11.20
C ASP A 103 3.49 -6.66 -11.60
N ASP A 104 2.54 -6.99 -12.47
CA ASP A 104 2.24 -8.38 -12.83
C ASP A 104 3.40 -9.09 -13.54
N GLN A 105 4.36 -8.34 -14.08
CA GLN A 105 5.60 -8.90 -14.64
C GLN A 105 6.47 -9.53 -13.56
N TYR A 106 6.51 -8.93 -12.37
CA TYR A 106 7.41 -9.30 -11.28
C TYR A 106 6.70 -10.00 -10.13
N PHE A 107 5.41 -9.78 -9.94
CA PHE A 107 4.66 -10.25 -8.78
C PHE A 107 3.43 -11.06 -9.16
N LEU A 108 3.10 -12.02 -8.31
CA LEU A 108 1.83 -12.74 -8.32
C LEU A 108 0.97 -12.20 -7.19
N ARG A 109 -0.21 -11.67 -7.54
CA ARG A 109 -1.21 -11.23 -6.57
C ARG A 109 -2.42 -12.15 -6.61
N THR A 110 -2.90 -12.54 -5.45
CA THR A 110 -4.18 -13.25 -5.28
C THR A 110 -5.05 -12.51 -4.29
N ALA A 111 -6.37 -12.54 -4.50
CA ALA A 111 -7.35 -11.96 -3.59
C ALA A 111 -8.50 -12.96 -3.40
N LYS A 112 -8.92 -13.17 -2.16
CA LYS A 112 -9.99 -14.11 -1.81
C LYS A 112 -10.82 -13.57 -0.65
N ALA A 113 -12.13 -13.62 -0.80
CA ALA A 113 -13.06 -13.46 0.32
C ALA A 113 -13.00 -14.70 1.23
N THR A 114 -12.82 -14.49 2.53
CA THR A 114 -12.75 -15.52 3.56
C THR A 114 -13.80 -15.22 4.64
N ALA A 115 -14.05 -16.17 5.54
CA ALA A 115 -14.95 -15.93 6.68
C ALA A 115 -14.48 -14.77 7.57
N ALA A 116 -13.18 -14.48 7.61
CA ALA A 116 -12.61 -13.38 8.38
C ALA A 116 -12.59 -12.04 7.63
N GLY A 117 -12.91 -12.02 6.32
CA GLY A 117 -12.82 -10.82 5.48
C GLY A 117 -12.00 -11.04 4.21
N LEU A 118 -11.46 -9.96 3.64
CA LEU A 118 -10.73 -9.99 2.38
C LEU A 118 -9.24 -10.26 2.60
N LEU A 119 -8.75 -11.41 2.14
CA LEU A 119 -7.34 -11.76 2.15
C LEU A 119 -6.72 -11.48 0.78
N GLN A 120 -5.65 -10.69 0.76
CA GLN A 120 -4.79 -10.48 -0.40
C GLN A 120 -3.39 -11.00 -0.09
N VAL A 121 -2.77 -11.67 -1.05
CA VAL A 121 -1.41 -12.20 -0.91
C VAL A 121 -0.62 -11.84 -2.17
N THR A 122 0.54 -11.22 -1.96
CA THR A 122 1.48 -10.85 -3.02
C THR A 122 2.81 -11.56 -2.78
N ARG A 123 3.32 -12.22 -3.81
CA ARG A 123 4.61 -12.94 -3.82
C ARG A 123 5.42 -12.56 -5.05
N PRO A 124 6.76 -12.61 -5.00
CA PRO A 124 7.57 -12.46 -6.19
C PRO A 124 7.37 -13.66 -7.11
N ARG A 125 7.40 -13.42 -8.42
CA ARG A 125 7.48 -14.48 -9.42
C ARG A 125 8.91 -15.02 -9.47
N SER A 126 9.08 -16.21 -10.02
CA SER A 126 10.42 -16.74 -10.32
C SER A 126 11.22 -15.84 -11.27
N SER A 127 10.53 -15.06 -12.13
CA SER A 127 11.14 -14.07 -13.03
C SER A 127 11.59 -12.78 -12.33
N ALA A 128 11.30 -12.60 -11.03
CA ALA A 128 11.54 -11.34 -10.34
C ALA A 128 13.01 -11.03 -10.04
N GLY A 129 13.93 -11.97 -10.29
CA GLY A 129 15.37 -11.71 -10.13
C GLY A 129 15.82 -11.32 -8.72
N GLY A 130 15.07 -11.72 -7.68
CA GLY A 130 15.35 -11.35 -6.28
C GLY A 130 14.73 -10.01 -5.85
N GLU A 131 13.83 -9.44 -6.65
CA GLU A 131 13.09 -8.25 -6.26
C GLU A 131 12.17 -8.50 -5.05
N LEU A 132 12.20 -7.58 -4.09
CA LEU A 132 11.40 -7.64 -2.87
C LEU A 132 9.96 -7.23 -3.14
N VAL A 133 9.02 -7.87 -2.44
CA VAL A 133 7.63 -7.40 -2.40
C VAL A 133 7.59 -6.15 -1.52
N GLY A 134 7.28 -5.00 -2.13
CA GLY A 134 7.20 -3.72 -1.45
C GLY A 134 5.78 -3.34 -1.08
N ALA A 135 5.59 -2.70 0.07
CA ALA A 135 4.35 -2.04 0.45
C ALA A 135 4.64 -0.76 1.26
N GLN A 136 3.65 0.14 1.32
CA GLN A 136 3.69 1.33 2.14
C GLN A 136 2.40 1.41 2.96
N LEU A 137 2.55 1.50 4.29
CA LEU A 137 1.47 1.75 5.25
C LEU A 137 1.69 3.14 5.85
N ASP A 138 0.94 4.13 5.39
CA ASP A 138 1.19 5.55 5.68
C ASP A 138 2.67 5.94 5.44
N ARG A 139 3.46 6.19 6.50
CA ARG A 139 4.89 6.54 6.41
C ARG A 139 5.82 5.37 6.70
N TRP A 140 5.29 4.17 6.89
CA TRP A 140 6.07 2.95 7.01
C TRP A 140 6.35 2.36 5.64
N GLN A 141 7.62 2.07 5.38
CA GLN A 141 8.07 1.32 4.21
C GLN A 141 8.25 -0.14 4.60
N LEU A 142 7.58 -1.05 3.90
CA LEU A 142 7.61 -2.48 4.16
C LEU A 142 8.21 -3.21 2.97
N SER A 143 9.11 -4.15 3.22
CA SER A 143 9.71 -4.98 2.17
C SER A 143 9.83 -6.41 2.66
N ALA A 144 9.37 -7.35 1.83
CA ALA A 144 9.42 -8.77 2.13
C ALA A 144 10.16 -9.56 1.04
N PHE A 145 11.00 -10.52 1.43
CA PHE A 145 11.68 -11.40 0.47
C PHE A 145 10.74 -12.42 -0.17
N GLU A 146 9.78 -12.95 0.58
CA GLU A 146 8.89 -14.03 0.12
C GLU A 146 7.45 -13.58 -0.08
N GLU A 147 6.88 -12.82 0.87
CA GLU A 147 5.45 -12.58 0.88
C GLU A 147 5.03 -11.32 1.66
N ILE A 148 4.10 -10.55 1.07
CA ILE A 148 3.23 -9.66 1.84
C ILE A 148 1.79 -10.18 1.76
N SER A 149 1.18 -10.40 2.93
CA SER A 149 -0.25 -10.72 3.05
C SER A 149 -1.00 -9.60 3.76
N VAL A 150 -2.21 -9.31 3.28
CA VAL A 150 -3.08 -8.25 3.79
C VAL A 150 -4.46 -8.85 4.06
N LEU A 151 -4.92 -8.78 5.30
CA LEU A 151 -6.27 -9.17 5.70
C LEU A 151 -7.07 -7.96 6.15
N VAL A 152 -8.06 -7.58 5.36
CA VAL A 152 -9.08 -6.61 5.79
C VAL A 152 -10.16 -7.38 6.54
N ASN A 153 -10.17 -7.26 7.86
CA ASN A 153 -11.12 -7.91 8.75
C ASN A 153 -11.98 -6.85 9.47
N PRO A 154 -13.28 -6.72 9.13
CA PRO A 154 -14.13 -5.68 9.68
C PRO A 154 -14.41 -5.85 11.19
N ALA A 155 -14.13 -7.02 11.78
CA ALA A 155 -14.29 -7.27 13.20
C ALA A 155 -13.08 -6.80 14.04
N LEU A 156 -11.96 -6.43 13.41
CA LEU A 156 -10.81 -5.89 14.13
C LEU A 156 -11.01 -4.42 14.49
N THR A 157 -10.40 -3.99 15.58
CA THR A 157 -10.37 -2.58 16.03
C THR A 157 -8.94 -2.05 16.11
N SER A 158 -7.99 -2.80 15.58
CA SER A 158 -6.57 -2.45 15.53
C SER A 158 -5.95 -2.88 14.22
N VAL A 159 -4.85 -2.23 13.88
CA VAL A 159 -3.99 -2.63 12.76
C VAL A 159 -2.80 -3.37 13.34
N ARG A 160 -2.60 -4.60 12.86
CA ARG A 160 -1.51 -5.47 13.25
C ARG A 160 -0.54 -5.67 12.09
N VAL A 161 0.74 -5.41 12.32
CA VAL A 161 1.84 -5.73 11.40
C VAL A 161 2.72 -6.78 12.06
N VAL A 162 2.85 -7.95 11.42
CA VAL A 162 3.72 -9.04 11.86
C VAL A 162 4.78 -9.27 10.80
N ALA A 163 6.05 -9.23 11.20
CA ALA A 163 7.20 -9.48 10.36
C ALA A 163 7.94 -10.74 10.85
N GLU A 164 8.25 -11.67 9.95
CA GLU A 164 8.82 -12.99 10.26
C GLU A 164 9.96 -13.35 9.30
N GLY A 165 10.94 -14.13 9.78
CA GLY A 165 12.12 -14.51 9.01
C GLY A 165 13.14 -13.38 8.97
N ASP A 166 13.99 -13.34 10.00
CA ASP A 166 15.01 -12.30 10.22
C ASP A 166 14.48 -10.86 10.15
N ALA A 167 13.35 -10.64 10.82
CA ALA A 167 12.67 -9.36 10.85
C ALA A 167 13.56 -8.25 11.43
N PHE A 168 13.58 -7.13 10.71
CA PHE A 168 14.27 -5.90 11.02
C PHE A 168 13.28 -4.73 10.96
N TRP A 169 13.27 -3.90 11.99
CA TRP A 169 12.52 -2.65 12.03
C TRP A 169 13.43 -1.52 12.46
N ARG A 170 13.32 -0.36 11.81
CA ARG A 170 14.11 0.82 12.14
C ARG A 170 13.34 2.12 11.90
N THR A 171 13.61 3.11 12.75
CA THR A 171 13.17 4.50 12.59
C THR A 171 14.33 5.43 12.18
N PRO A 172 14.04 6.63 11.64
CA PRO A 172 15.07 7.59 11.24
C PRO A 172 15.98 8.07 12.37
N ASP A 173 15.50 8.07 13.61
CA ASP A 173 16.27 8.46 14.81
C ASP A 173 17.33 7.41 15.23
N GLY A 174 17.36 6.25 14.57
CA GLY A 174 18.29 5.16 14.86
C GLY A 174 17.74 4.09 15.81
N THR A 175 16.50 4.21 16.30
CA THR A 175 15.88 3.13 17.07
C THR A 175 15.69 1.91 16.17
N GLU A 176 16.11 0.75 16.68
CA GLU A 176 16.16 -0.49 15.90
C GLU A 176 15.63 -1.67 16.72
N LYS A 177 14.93 -2.58 16.04
CA LYS A 177 14.53 -3.88 16.58
C LYS A 177 14.87 -4.97 15.57
N ARG A 178 15.35 -6.11 16.06
CA ARG A 178 15.62 -7.32 15.26
C ARG A 178 15.14 -8.56 15.98
N GLY A 179 14.79 -9.58 15.21
CA GLY A 179 14.55 -10.93 15.72
C GLY A 179 13.89 -11.82 14.69
N ALA A 180 13.71 -13.09 15.03
CA ALA A 180 12.99 -14.04 14.16
C ALA A 180 11.55 -13.60 13.86
N ARG A 181 10.95 -12.81 14.76
CA ARG A 181 9.60 -12.27 14.63
C ARG A 181 9.48 -10.93 15.35
N LEU A 182 8.86 -9.95 14.70
CA LEU A 182 8.44 -8.67 15.27
C LEU A 182 6.94 -8.49 15.06
N ALA A 183 6.25 -7.91 16.06
CA ALA A 183 4.82 -7.64 15.97
C ALA A 183 4.52 -6.23 16.51
N PHE A 184 3.67 -5.51 15.77
CA PHE A 184 3.18 -4.18 16.11
C PHE A 184 1.66 -4.24 16.05
N ASP A 185 0.99 -3.85 17.12
CA ASP A 185 -0.47 -3.85 17.21
C ASP A 185 -0.91 -2.47 17.68
N LYS A 186 -1.58 -1.73 16.79
CA LYS A 186 -1.90 -0.31 16.96
C LYS A 186 -3.41 -0.11 16.90
N PRO A 187 -4.04 0.34 18.01
CA PRO A 187 -5.48 0.52 18.05
C PRO A 187 -5.91 1.65 17.10
N VAL A 188 -7.03 1.45 16.40
CA VAL A 188 -7.72 2.50 15.67
C VAL A 188 -8.61 3.23 16.67
N GLN A 189 -8.63 4.56 16.63
CA GLN A 189 -9.38 5.37 17.58
C GLN A 189 -10.87 5.22 17.25
N GLN A 190 -11.64 4.67 18.19
CA GLN A 190 -13.09 4.71 18.05
C GLN A 190 -13.56 6.17 18.12
N PRO A 191 -14.56 6.55 17.32
CA PRO A 191 -15.11 7.91 17.35
C PRO A 191 -15.69 8.25 18.73
#